data_AF-A0A518IJ64-F1
#
_entry.id   AF-A0A518IJ64-F1
#
_cell.length_a   1.000
_cell.length_b   1.000
_cell.length_c   1.000
_cell.angle_alpha   90.00
_cell.angle_beta   90.00
_cell.angle_gamma   90.00
#
_symmetry.space_group_name_H-M   'P 1'
#
loop_
_entity.id
_entity.type
_entity.pdbx_description
1 polymer ?
#
loop_
_entity_poly.entity_id
_entity_poly.type
_entity_poly.pdbx_seq_one_letter_code
_entity_poly.pdbx_strand_id
1 'polypeptide(L)'
;MKQLMMSDRTSPQKPAGFTMLEVILAIGLTSLLLAAIYSALDLYWKYTTIGHQQVERAQIARAVFQKITHDLHSVTYQQQITEEEESSSSSAEEEEAVEIQVTNPDDAYTSGNIGVYGDSQSLVLHTSRPARQPMLISQNSSSTSSQSDLLSVSYFLAVAGSEGLQGAVGDRFRETSGTGNGTQGLARLEGDRLAMSKADESADYEQLAQQSQLLAPEIGSLQFQYFDGTDWLEVWDSIEYGTVPQAVKVTIGFRNNEEEQGVLNAVNEKINGFENTFSMVIALPLALPAILQTTEQESSDF
;
A
#
# COMPACT_ATOMS: atom_id res chain seq x y z
N MET A 1 44.71 -69.23 67.03
CA MET A 1 43.59 -68.43 67.58
C MET A 1 43.96 -66.95 67.43
N LYS A 2 43.03 -66.11 66.95
CA LYS A 2 43.10 -64.63 66.72
C LYS A 2 43.79 -64.09 65.45
N GLN A 3 43.04 -64.09 64.35
CA GLN A 3 42.35 -62.92 63.75
C GLN A 3 42.88 -61.51 64.13
N LEU A 4 43.22 -60.68 63.11
CA LEU A 4 42.51 -59.45 62.69
C LEU A 4 43.45 -58.42 62.00
N MET A 5 43.06 -58.08 60.76
CA MET A 5 43.05 -56.76 60.08
C MET A 5 44.02 -55.65 60.53
N MET A 6 44.63 -54.96 59.56
CA MET A 6 44.71 -53.49 59.40
C MET A 6 45.89 -53.15 58.48
N SER A 7 45.86 -52.23 57.52
CA SER A 7 44.83 -51.38 56.94
C SER A 7 45.52 -50.69 55.76
N ASP A 8 44.86 -50.60 54.60
CA ASP A 8 45.29 -49.69 53.54
C ASP A 8 45.38 -48.27 54.11
N ARG A 9 46.60 -47.70 54.10
CA ARG A 9 46.82 -46.30 54.45
C ARG A 9 46.52 -45.46 53.21
N THR A 10 45.26 -45.09 53.03
CA THR A 10 44.91 -43.96 52.18
C THR A 10 45.45 -42.69 52.85
N SER A 11 46.49 -42.10 52.26
CA SER A 11 47.00 -40.80 52.69
C SER A 11 45.92 -39.74 52.46
N PRO A 12 45.47 -39.01 53.50
CA PRO A 12 44.51 -37.94 53.31
C PRO A 12 45.20 -36.80 52.55
N GLN A 13 44.77 -36.53 51.32
CA GLN A 13 45.10 -35.26 50.65
C GLN A 13 44.53 -34.13 51.51
N LYS A 14 45.40 -33.23 51.98
CA LYS A 14 44.95 -31.99 52.65
C LYS A 14 44.25 -31.11 51.61
N PRO A 15 43.05 -30.60 51.88
CA PRO A 15 42.43 -29.65 50.97
C PRO A 15 43.23 -28.34 51.01
N ALA A 16 43.78 -27.94 49.87
CA ALA A 16 44.34 -26.62 49.68
C ALA A 16 43.17 -25.61 49.62
N GLY A 17 43.18 -24.61 50.49
CA GLY A 17 42.21 -23.50 50.41
C GLY A 17 42.51 -22.60 49.22
N PHE A 18 41.48 -21.99 48.64
CA PHE A 18 41.62 -21.08 47.50
C PHE A 18 42.36 -19.80 47.90
N THR A 19 43.20 -19.29 46.99
CA THR A 19 43.85 -17.99 47.18
C THR A 19 42.87 -16.87 46.82
N MET A 20 42.98 -15.70 47.47
CA MET A 20 42.14 -14.53 47.16
C MET A 20 42.27 -14.09 45.69
N LEU A 21 43.46 -14.27 45.09
CA LEU A 21 43.72 -13.97 43.68
C LEU A 21 42.91 -14.87 42.74
N GLU A 22 42.80 -16.16 43.07
CA GLU A 22 42.02 -17.13 42.28
C GLU A 22 40.52 -16.84 42.35
N VAL A 23 40.02 -16.40 43.51
CA VAL A 23 38.62 -15.97 43.66
C VAL A 23 38.34 -14.71 42.83
N ILE A 24 39.23 -13.72 42.85
CA ILE A 24 39.07 -12.50 42.05
C ILE A 24 39.14 -12.82 40.56
N LEU A 25 40.06 -13.70 40.14
CA LEU A 25 40.20 -14.13 38.75
C LEU A 25 38.95 -14.91 38.29
N ALA A 26 38.43 -15.81 39.13
CA ALA A 26 37.20 -16.54 38.85
C ALA A 26 35.99 -15.60 38.71
N ILE A 27 35.85 -14.61 39.59
CA ILE A 27 34.77 -13.61 39.50
C ILE A 27 34.95 -12.72 38.25
N GLY A 28 36.17 -12.33 37.91
CA GLY A 28 36.48 -11.56 36.71
C GLY A 28 36.14 -12.32 35.42
N LEU A 29 36.55 -13.59 35.33
CA LEU A 29 36.26 -14.44 34.18
C LEU A 29 34.77 -14.77 34.06
N THR A 30 34.09 -15.05 35.18
CA THR A 30 32.64 -15.29 35.14
C THR A 30 31.88 -14.03 34.72
N SER A 31 32.27 -12.85 35.22
CA SER A 31 31.66 -11.58 34.81
C SER A 31 31.88 -11.29 33.32
N LEU A 32 33.09 -11.52 32.82
CA LEU A 32 33.42 -11.35 31.40
C LEU A 32 32.62 -12.32 30.51
N LEU A 33 32.52 -13.58 30.93
CA LEU A 33 31.73 -14.60 30.24
C LEU A 33 30.24 -14.21 30.23
N LEU A 34 29.72 -13.75 31.36
CA LEU A 34 28.31 -13.34 31.48
C LEU A 34 28.01 -12.11 30.62
N ALA A 35 28.94 -11.15 30.52
CA ALA A 35 28.84 -10.00 29.62
C ALA A 35 28.84 -10.41 28.14
N ALA A 36 29.68 -11.37 27.75
CA ALA A 36 29.71 -11.89 26.39
C ALA A 36 28.40 -12.62 26.03
N ILE A 37 27.86 -13.43 26.95
CA ILE A 37 26.56 -14.10 26.76
C ILE A 37 25.42 -13.07 26.69
N TYR A 38 25.43 -12.08 27.57
CA TYR A 38 24.41 -11.03 27.56
C TYR A 38 24.40 -10.27 26.24
N SER A 39 25.59 -9.92 25.72
CA SER A 39 25.72 -9.28 24.40
C SER A 39 25.21 -10.18 23.27
N ALA A 40 25.52 -11.48 23.31
CA ALA A 40 25.01 -12.43 22.30
C ALA A 40 23.49 -12.57 22.35
N LEU A 41 22.88 -12.57 23.54
CA LEU A 41 21.44 -12.58 23.70
C LEU A 41 20.80 -11.29 23.17
N ASP A 42 21.32 -10.12 23.54
CA ASP A 42 20.82 -8.82 23.06
C ASP A 42 20.85 -8.75 21.52
N LEU A 43 21.92 -9.23 20.90
CA LEU A 43 22.01 -9.39 19.45
C LEU A 43 20.91 -10.33 18.92
N TYR A 44 20.75 -11.51 19.51
CA TYR A 44 19.74 -12.49 19.08
C TYR A 44 18.31 -11.91 19.12
N TRP A 45 17.95 -11.20 20.19
CA TRP A 45 16.64 -10.56 20.31
C TRP A 45 16.44 -9.48 19.24
N LYS A 46 17.44 -8.62 19.02
CA LYS A 46 17.38 -7.57 17.99
C LYS A 46 17.22 -8.14 16.59
N TYR A 47 18.00 -9.14 16.22
CA TYR A 47 17.91 -9.74 14.88
C TYR A 47 16.58 -10.46 14.64
N THR A 48 16.06 -11.17 15.64
CA THR A 48 14.81 -11.91 15.49
C THR A 48 13.62 -10.97 15.29
N THR A 49 13.52 -9.89 16.07
CA THR A 49 12.41 -8.93 15.96
C THR A 49 12.39 -8.21 14.61
N ILE A 50 13.55 -7.80 14.10
CA ILE A 50 13.65 -7.15 12.79
C ILE A 50 13.15 -8.10 11.69
N GLY A 51 13.57 -9.36 11.70
CA GLY A 51 13.13 -10.35 10.71
C GLY A 51 11.61 -10.54 10.70
N HIS A 52 10.97 -10.54 11.87
CA HIS A 52 9.51 -10.63 11.97
C HIS A 52 8.80 -9.42 11.35
N GLN A 53 9.23 -8.19 11.67
CA GLN A 53 8.66 -6.97 11.10
C GLN A 53 8.81 -6.93 9.57
N GLN A 54 9.94 -7.40 9.02
CA GLN A 54 10.16 -7.45 7.58
C GLN A 54 9.16 -8.38 6.88
N VAL A 55 8.96 -9.58 7.43
CA VAL A 55 8.01 -10.55 6.88
C VAL A 55 6.58 -10.02 6.97
N GLU A 56 6.22 -9.39 8.09
CA GLU A 56 4.91 -8.77 8.28
C GLU A 56 4.65 -7.67 7.25
N ARG A 57 5.56 -6.70 7.09
CA ARG A 57 5.43 -5.62 6.10
C ARG A 57 5.36 -6.16 4.67
N ALA A 58 6.18 -7.16 4.34
CA ALA A 58 6.12 -7.80 3.01
C ALA A 58 4.78 -8.51 2.76
N GLN A 59 4.18 -9.13 3.78
CA GLN A 59 2.85 -9.75 3.68
C GLN A 59 1.75 -8.71 3.49
N ILE A 60 1.78 -7.61 4.25
CA ILE A 60 0.83 -6.50 4.12
C ILE A 60 0.95 -5.88 2.72
N ALA A 61 2.17 -5.55 2.29
CA ALA A 61 2.44 -4.99 0.96
C ALA A 61 1.90 -5.90 -0.15
N ARG A 62 2.17 -7.21 -0.04
CA ARG A 62 1.67 -8.19 -1.01
C ARG A 62 0.15 -8.24 -1.04
N ALA A 63 -0.53 -8.24 0.10
CA ALA A 63 -1.98 -8.26 0.17
C ALA A 63 -2.60 -6.99 -0.45
N VAL A 64 -2.02 -5.83 -0.15
CA VAL A 64 -2.43 -4.53 -0.71
C VAL A 64 -2.25 -4.51 -2.22
N PHE A 65 -1.07 -4.89 -2.73
CA PHE A 65 -0.85 -4.92 -4.18
C PHE A 65 -1.73 -5.93 -4.89
N GLN A 66 -1.99 -7.10 -4.31
CA GLN A 66 -2.92 -8.07 -4.87
C GLN A 66 -4.34 -7.50 -4.95
N LYS A 67 -4.77 -6.75 -3.92
CA LYS A 67 -6.07 -6.10 -3.92
C LYS A 67 -6.16 -5.01 -5.01
N ILE A 68 -5.19 -4.11 -5.08
CA ILE A 68 -5.15 -3.05 -6.11
C ILE A 68 -5.07 -3.67 -7.50
N THR A 69 -4.25 -4.71 -7.70
CA THR A 69 -4.13 -5.44 -8.96
C THR A 69 -5.46 -6.05 -9.39
N HIS A 70 -6.18 -6.70 -8.46
CA HIS A 70 -7.48 -7.27 -8.76
C HIS A 70 -8.50 -6.21 -9.19
N ASP A 71 -8.49 -5.05 -8.54
CA ASP A 71 -9.36 -3.94 -8.86
C ASP A 71 -9.00 -3.31 -10.22
N LEU A 72 -7.71 -3.07 -10.49
CA LEU A 72 -7.19 -2.57 -11.77
C LEU A 72 -7.51 -3.51 -12.95
N HIS A 73 -7.42 -4.83 -12.75
CA HIS A 73 -7.79 -5.79 -13.78
C HIS A 73 -9.29 -5.88 -14.04
N SER A 74 -10.13 -5.39 -13.12
CA SER A 74 -11.58 -5.31 -13.29
C SER A 74 -12.06 -3.96 -13.83
N VAL A 75 -11.13 -3.05 -14.13
CA VAL A 75 -11.45 -1.75 -14.75
C VAL A 75 -12.12 -2.00 -16.09
N THR A 76 -13.18 -1.24 -16.34
CA THR A 76 -13.86 -1.22 -17.63
C THR A 76 -13.69 0.16 -18.26
N TYR A 77 -13.39 0.17 -19.54
CA TYR A 77 -13.32 1.37 -20.34
C TYR A 77 -14.10 1.16 -21.63
N GLN A 78 -14.95 2.12 -21.95
CA GLN A 78 -15.63 2.18 -23.24
C GLN A 78 -15.20 3.48 -23.89
N GLN A 79 -14.45 3.37 -24.98
CA GLN A 79 -14.12 4.52 -25.80
C GLN A 79 -15.43 5.13 -26.32
N GLN A 80 -15.65 6.41 -26.04
CA GLN A 80 -16.72 7.13 -26.71
C GLN A 80 -16.30 7.27 -28.17
N ILE A 81 -16.95 6.52 -29.05
CA ILE A 81 -16.87 6.78 -30.49
C ILE A 81 -17.69 8.05 -30.68
N THR A 82 -17.02 9.19 -30.67
CA THR A 82 -17.59 10.38 -31.29
C THR A 82 -17.70 10.03 -32.76
N GLU A 83 -18.90 9.68 -33.22
CA GLU A 83 -19.19 9.66 -34.65
C GLU A 83 -18.99 11.09 -35.12
N GLU A 84 -17.79 11.38 -35.60
CA GLU A 84 -17.52 12.55 -36.43
C GLU A 84 -18.41 12.39 -37.66
N GLU A 85 -19.60 12.99 -37.63
CA GLU A 85 -20.25 13.36 -38.88
C GLU A 85 -19.24 14.25 -39.61
N GLU A 86 -18.68 13.74 -40.71
CA GLU A 86 -17.84 14.46 -41.65
C GLU A 86 -18.50 15.81 -41.97
N SER A 87 -18.09 16.84 -41.25
CA SER A 87 -18.40 18.22 -41.55
C SER A 87 -17.06 18.94 -41.62
N SER A 88 -16.54 18.93 -42.83
CA SER A 88 -15.39 19.73 -43.25
C SER A 88 -15.56 21.18 -42.74
N SER A 89 -14.76 21.57 -41.77
CA SER A 89 -14.51 22.97 -41.46
C SER A 89 -13.02 23.12 -41.22
N SER A 90 -12.34 23.59 -42.26
CA SER A 90 -10.97 24.08 -42.19
C SER A 90 -10.92 25.31 -41.28
N SER A 91 -10.30 25.17 -40.12
CA SER A 91 -9.83 26.30 -39.32
C SER A 91 -8.36 26.05 -39.02
N ALA A 92 -7.51 26.88 -39.62
CA ALA A 92 -6.11 26.95 -39.29
C ALA A 92 -5.98 27.60 -37.91
N GLU A 93 -5.55 26.84 -36.92
CA GLU A 93 -5.17 27.35 -35.61
C GLU A 93 -3.77 26.83 -35.26
N GLU A 94 -2.98 27.74 -34.70
CA GLU A 94 -1.56 27.65 -34.45
C GLU A 94 -1.24 26.55 -33.42
N GLU A 95 -0.07 25.92 -33.54
CA GLU A 95 0.46 24.96 -32.57
C GLU A 95 0.67 25.62 -31.19
N GLU A 96 -0.38 25.72 -30.38
CA GLU A 96 -0.27 25.87 -28.94
C GLU A 96 -0.16 24.48 -28.31
N ALA A 97 0.84 24.31 -27.43
CA ALA A 97 0.95 23.13 -26.59
C ALA A 97 -0.39 22.94 -25.85
N VAL A 98 -1.04 21.79 -26.05
CA VAL A 98 -2.25 21.42 -25.33
C VAL A 98 -1.91 21.35 -23.84
N GLU A 99 -2.18 22.43 -23.13
CA GLU A 99 -2.10 22.49 -21.68
C GLU A 99 -3.30 21.69 -21.17
N ILE A 100 -3.05 20.44 -20.78
CA ILE A 100 -4.07 19.52 -20.27
C ILE A 100 -4.61 20.13 -18.97
N GLN A 101 -5.83 20.64 -19.01
CA GLN A 101 -6.49 21.20 -17.84
C GLN A 101 -6.99 20.05 -16.97
N VAL A 102 -6.13 19.64 -16.04
CA VAL A 102 -6.39 18.61 -15.01
C VAL A 102 -7.81 18.73 -14.47
N THR A 103 -8.63 17.72 -14.75
CA THR A 103 -9.93 17.53 -14.11
C THR A 103 -9.71 17.26 -12.62
N ASN A 104 -10.41 18.01 -11.76
CA ASN A 104 -10.38 17.84 -10.31
C ASN A 104 -10.83 16.40 -9.98
N PRO A 105 -10.22 15.66 -9.02
CA PRO A 105 -10.72 14.33 -8.59
C PRO A 105 -12.21 14.31 -8.23
N ASP A 106 -12.80 15.47 -7.94
CA ASP A 106 -14.25 15.67 -7.75
C ASP A 106 -15.07 15.32 -9.02
N ASP A 107 -14.52 15.46 -10.23
CA ASP A 107 -15.23 15.15 -11.47
C ASP A 107 -15.21 13.65 -11.82
N ALA A 108 -14.44 12.84 -11.09
CA ALA A 108 -14.31 11.40 -11.34
C ALA A 108 -15.64 10.64 -11.16
N TYR A 109 -16.56 11.18 -10.35
CA TYR A 109 -17.86 10.57 -10.08
C TYR A 109 -19.00 11.10 -10.96
N THR A 110 -18.71 12.04 -11.87
CA THR A 110 -19.71 12.60 -12.78
C THR A 110 -20.29 11.55 -13.73
N SER A 111 -21.57 11.75 -14.08
CA SER A 111 -22.31 10.80 -14.92
C SER A 111 -21.79 10.83 -16.38
N GLY A 112 -21.01 9.82 -16.76
CA GLY A 112 -20.46 9.67 -18.12
C GLY A 112 -19.03 9.14 -18.15
N ASN A 113 -18.23 9.46 -17.12
CA ASN A 113 -16.80 9.16 -17.10
C ASN A 113 -16.54 7.71 -16.69
N ILE A 114 -15.95 6.88 -17.54
CA ILE A 114 -15.63 5.48 -17.23
C ILE A 114 -14.13 5.25 -17.49
N GLY A 115 -13.49 4.34 -16.75
CA GLY A 115 -12.04 4.14 -16.82
C GLY A 115 -11.30 4.46 -15.53
N VAL A 116 -10.08 4.96 -15.69
CA VAL A 116 -9.12 5.31 -14.62
C VAL A 116 -8.99 6.83 -14.55
N TYR A 117 -9.10 7.36 -13.33
CA TYR A 117 -8.90 8.78 -13.04
C TYR A 117 -8.04 8.88 -11.79
N GLY A 118 -7.12 9.83 -11.74
CA GLY A 118 -6.39 10.07 -10.51
C GLY A 118 -5.13 10.87 -10.70
N ASP A 119 -4.52 11.14 -9.56
CA ASP A 119 -3.28 11.88 -9.41
C ASP A 119 -2.25 11.04 -8.66
N SER A 120 -1.19 11.71 -8.21
CA SER A 120 -0.13 11.09 -7.42
C SER A 120 -0.60 10.43 -6.12
N GLN A 121 -1.70 10.89 -5.50
CA GLN A 121 -2.09 10.50 -4.14
C GLN A 121 -3.43 9.76 -4.06
N SER A 122 -4.23 9.83 -5.12
CA SER A 122 -5.58 9.30 -5.21
C SER A 122 -5.79 8.62 -6.55
N LEU A 123 -6.49 7.48 -6.52
CA LEU A 123 -6.80 6.70 -7.70
C LEU A 123 -8.25 6.28 -7.65
N VAL A 124 -9.03 6.66 -8.66
CA VAL A 124 -10.42 6.28 -8.85
C VAL A 124 -10.53 5.35 -10.07
N LEU A 125 -11.21 4.23 -9.87
CA LEU A 125 -11.35 3.15 -10.82
C LEU A 125 -12.83 2.81 -11.01
N HIS A 126 -13.26 2.77 -12.26
CA HIS A 126 -14.57 2.23 -12.62
C HIS A 126 -14.46 0.78 -13.04
N THR A 127 -15.04 -0.11 -12.24
CA THR A 127 -14.91 -1.56 -12.41
C THR A 127 -16.26 -2.22 -12.69
N SER A 128 -16.26 -3.27 -13.51
CA SER A 128 -17.45 -4.11 -13.72
C SER A 128 -17.29 -5.42 -12.96
N ARG A 129 -18.14 -5.66 -11.96
CA ARG A 129 -18.18 -6.89 -11.18
C ARG A 129 -19.59 -7.45 -11.19
N PRO A 130 -19.89 -8.44 -12.04
CA PRO A 130 -21.21 -9.04 -12.03
C PRO A 130 -21.49 -9.65 -10.66
N ALA A 131 -22.49 -9.13 -9.96
CA ALA A 131 -22.87 -9.67 -8.67
C ALA A 131 -23.41 -11.10 -8.86
N ARG A 132 -23.04 -12.04 -7.98
CA ARG A 132 -23.68 -13.36 -7.99
C ARG A 132 -25.15 -13.20 -7.62
N GLN A 133 -26.02 -13.20 -8.62
CA GLN A 133 -27.45 -13.10 -8.40
C GLN A 133 -27.91 -14.27 -7.53
N PRO A 134 -28.62 -14.03 -6.41
CA PRO A 134 -29.15 -15.11 -5.60
C PRO A 134 -30.21 -15.86 -6.41
N MET A 135 -29.94 -17.12 -6.75
CA MET A 135 -30.81 -17.98 -7.56
C MET A 135 -32.16 -18.30 -6.88
N LEU A 136 -32.30 -17.98 -5.59
CA LEU A 136 -33.47 -18.31 -4.78
C LEU A 136 -34.21 -17.02 -4.41
N ILE A 137 -35.15 -16.62 -5.27
CA ILE A 137 -36.10 -15.54 -4.96
C ILE A 137 -37.05 -16.06 -3.87
N SER A 138 -36.77 -15.69 -2.63
CA SER A 138 -37.74 -15.85 -1.54
C SER A 138 -38.86 -14.84 -1.75
N GLN A 139 -40.10 -15.32 -1.88
CA GLN A 139 -41.29 -14.52 -2.14
C GLN A 139 -41.65 -13.55 -0.98
N ASN A 140 -40.85 -13.50 0.08
CA ASN A 140 -41.16 -12.81 1.34
C ASN A 140 -40.10 -11.78 1.80
N SER A 141 -39.10 -11.45 0.97
CA SER A 141 -38.13 -10.37 1.26
C SER A 141 -38.45 -9.11 0.45
N SER A 142 -38.95 -8.08 1.12
CA SER A 142 -39.28 -6.76 0.54
C SER A 142 -38.07 -5.87 0.19
N SER A 143 -36.86 -6.43 0.17
CA SER A 143 -35.65 -5.73 -0.28
C SER A 143 -34.82 -6.67 -1.16
N THR A 144 -35.12 -6.69 -2.45
CA THR A 144 -34.15 -7.17 -3.45
C THR A 144 -33.03 -6.13 -3.50
N SER A 145 -31.92 -6.37 -2.81
CA SER A 145 -30.71 -5.57 -3.02
C SER A 145 -30.13 -5.97 -4.39
N SER A 146 -30.67 -5.41 -5.47
CA SER A 146 -30.01 -5.45 -6.77
C SER A 146 -28.71 -4.66 -6.64
N GLN A 147 -27.59 -5.35 -6.48
CA GLN A 147 -26.28 -4.72 -6.57
C GLN A 147 -26.04 -4.39 -8.04
N SER A 148 -25.64 -3.15 -8.32
CA SER A 148 -25.16 -2.75 -9.63
C SER A 148 -23.91 -3.54 -9.98
N ASP A 149 -23.81 -3.95 -11.24
CA ASP A 149 -22.60 -4.60 -11.76
C ASP A 149 -21.47 -3.59 -11.98
N LEU A 150 -21.76 -2.29 -11.92
CA LEU A 150 -20.79 -1.23 -12.09
C LEU A 150 -20.48 -0.54 -10.76
N LEU A 151 -19.23 -0.69 -10.33
CA LEU A 151 -18.73 -0.18 -9.05
C LEU A 151 -17.66 0.88 -9.29
N SER A 152 -17.68 1.91 -8.46
CA SER A 152 -16.54 2.82 -8.36
C SER A 152 -15.72 2.46 -7.14
N VAL A 153 -14.41 2.36 -7.34
CA VAL A 153 -13.43 2.03 -6.32
C VAL A 153 -12.42 3.17 -6.26
N SER A 154 -12.23 3.77 -5.10
CA SER A 154 -11.16 4.75 -4.90
C SER A 154 -10.18 4.34 -3.82
N TYR A 155 -8.91 4.63 -4.08
CA TYR A 155 -7.78 4.43 -3.18
C TYR A 155 -7.21 5.79 -2.81
N PHE A 156 -6.99 6.01 -1.51
CA PHE A 156 -6.41 7.22 -0.97
C PHE A 156 -5.80 6.96 0.40
N LEU A 157 -4.99 7.90 0.87
CA LEU A 157 -4.45 7.86 2.22
C LEU A 157 -5.44 8.54 3.18
N ALA A 158 -6.01 7.78 4.13
CA ALA A 158 -6.81 8.35 5.20
C ALA A 158 -5.87 9.00 6.21
N VAL A 159 -6.12 10.26 6.58
CA VAL A 159 -5.30 11.03 7.52
C VAL A 159 -6.24 11.74 8.49
N ALA A 160 -6.24 11.35 9.76
CA ALA A 160 -7.07 12.01 10.76
C ALA A 160 -6.75 13.51 10.88
N GLY A 161 -7.79 14.34 10.94
CA GLY A 161 -7.66 15.81 10.99
C GLY A 161 -7.31 16.49 9.67
N SER A 162 -7.24 15.77 8.55
CA SER A 162 -7.24 16.38 7.21
C SER A 162 -8.65 16.84 6.81
N GLU A 163 -8.75 17.62 5.73
CA GLU A 163 -10.05 18.07 5.19
C GLU A 163 -10.63 17.04 4.21
N GLY A 164 -11.94 17.05 4.00
CA GLY A 164 -12.63 16.18 3.04
C GLY A 164 -12.70 14.70 3.46
N LEU A 165 -12.82 13.82 2.46
CA LEU A 165 -13.00 12.37 2.66
C LEU A 165 -11.83 11.73 3.41
N GLN A 166 -10.59 12.14 3.15
CA GLN A 166 -9.40 11.61 3.82
C GLN A 166 -9.45 11.84 5.34
N GLY A 167 -9.95 13.01 5.75
CA GLY A 167 -10.17 13.41 7.13
C GLY A 167 -11.27 12.65 7.81
N ALA A 168 -12.46 12.65 7.19
CA ALA A 168 -13.64 11.95 7.70
C ALA A 168 -13.38 10.45 7.92
N VAL A 169 -12.66 9.82 6.99
CA VAL A 169 -12.25 8.43 7.10
C VAL A 169 -11.18 8.25 8.18
N GLY A 170 -10.15 9.10 8.19
CA GLY A 170 -9.08 9.07 9.19
C GLY A 170 -9.60 9.21 10.62
N ASP A 171 -10.51 10.15 10.86
CA ASP A 171 -11.11 10.40 12.17
C ASP A 171 -11.99 9.25 12.66
N ARG A 172 -12.74 8.60 11.77
CA ARG A 172 -13.51 7.41 12.13
C ARG A 172 -12.62 6.26 12.60
N PHE A 173 -11.49 6.04 11.92
CA PHE A 173 -10.55 4.99 12.31
C PHE A 173 -9.66 5.39 13.50
N ARG A 174 -9.55 6.69 13.80
CA ARG A 174 -8.91 7.20 15.03
C ARG A 174 -9.62 6.71 16.27
N GLU A 175 -10.94 6.86 16.28
CA GLU A 175 -11.81 6.45 17.40
C GLU A 175 -11.70 4.94 17.69
N THR A 176 -11.54 4.12 16.65
CA THR A 176 -11.45 2.66 16.79
C THR A 176 -10.08 2.16 17.26
N SER A 177 -9.01 2.92 17.01
CA SER A 177 -7.63 2.44 17.20
C SER A 177 -7.08 2.70 18.60
N GLY A 178 -7.76 3.50 19.44
CA GLY A 178 -7.44 3.75 20.86
C GLY A 178 -6.05 4.32 21.17
N THR A 179 -5.20 4.47 20.16
CA THR A 179 -3.80 4.91 20.23
C THR A 179 -3.77 6.31 19.65
N GLY A 180 -3.53 7.32 20.49
CA GLY A 180 -3.61 8.75 20.14
C GLY A 180 -2.60 9.26 19.11
N ASN A 181 -1.94 8.38 18.35
CA ASN A 181 -1.15 8.76 17.19
C ASN A 181 -2.11 8.94 16.00
N GLY A 182 -1.96 10.05 15.26
CA GLY A 182 -2.77 10.33 14.08
C GLY A 182 -2.91 9.09 13.21
N THR A 183 -4.16 8.64 13.01
CA THR A 183 -4.45 7.47 12.18
C THR A 183 -4.29 7.87 10.73
N GLN A 184 -3.08 7.66 10.23
CA GLN A 184 -2.79 7.59 8.81
C GLN A 184 -3.01 6.15 8.32
N GLY A 185 -3.37 5.92 7.07
CA GLY A 185 -3.43 4.55 6.54
C GLY A 185 -4.01 4.48 5.15
N LEU A 186 -3.71 3.41 4.41
CA LEU A 186 -4.30 3.20 3.10
C LEU A 186 -5.77 2.84 3.26
N ALA A 187 -6.65 3.66 2.68
CA ALA A 187 -8.08 3.42 2.64
C ALA A 187 -8.53 3.07 1.22
N ARG A 188 -9.61 2.31 1.17
CA ARG A 188 -10.31 1.94 -0.05
C ARG A 188 -11.80 2.19 0.12
N LEU A 189 -12.36 2.98 -0.76
CA LEU A 189 -13.80 3.19 -0.87
C LEU A 189 -14.32 2.36 -2.05
N GLU A 190 -15.41 1.64 -1.83
CA GLU A 190 -16.10 0.86 -2.86
C GLU A 190 -17.60 1.09 -2.73
N GLY A 191 -18.24 1.45 -3.84
CA GLY A 191 -19.68 1.69 -3.88
C GLY A 191 -20.27 1.49 -5.28
N ASP A 192 -21.59 1.36 -5.33
CA ASP A 192 -22.33 1.44 -6.58
C ASP A 192 -22.10 2.82 -7.19
N ARG A 193 -21.71 2.87 -8.47
CA ARG A 193 -21.44 4.11 -9.17
C ARG A 193 -22.59 5.11 -9.05
N LEU A 194 -23.84 4.67 -9.21
CA LEU A 194 -24.98 5.59 -9.14
C LEU A 194 -25.18 6.16 -7.74
N ALA A 195 -24.88 5.37 -6.71
CA ALA A 195 -24.95 5.83 -5.33
C ALA A 195 -23.81 6.80 -5.03
N MET A 196 -22.61 6.53 -5.55
CA MET A 196 -21.44 7.38 -5.38
C MET A 196 -21.59 8.73 -6.09
N SER A 197 -22.10 8.75 -7.32
CA SER A 197 -22.33 10.01 -8.04
C SER A 197 -23.34 10.91 -7.32
N LYS A 198 -24.39 10.32 -6.72
CA LYS A 198 -25.37 11.07 -5.92
C LYS A 198 -24.81 11.59 -4.60
N ALA A 199 -24.00 10.77 -3.92
CA ALA A 199 -23.37 11.15 -2.66
C ALA A 199 -22.40 12.32 -2.87
N ASP A 200 -21.65 12.27 -3.97
CA ASP A 200 -20.75 13.32 -4.42
C ASP A 200 -21.49 14.61 -4.80
N GLU A 201 -22.57 14.53 -5.59
CA GLU A 201 -23.47 15.67 -5.89
C GLU A 201 -24.01 16.36 -4.62
N SER A 202 -24.24 15.59 -3.56
CA SER A 202 -24.69 16.11 -2.26
C SER A 202 -23.58 16.54 -1.31
N ALA A 203 -22.31 16.39 -1.70
CA ALA A 203 -21.13 16.61 -0.86
C ALA A 203 -21.18 15.85 0.49
N ASP A 204 -21.77 14.65 0.50
CA ASP A 204 -21.95 13.85 1.71
C ASP A 204 -20.72 12.96 1.97
N TYR A 205 -19.64 13.58 2.46
CA TYR A 205 -18.41 12.88 2.82
C TYR A 205 -18.61 11.88 3.96
N GLU A 206 -19.63 12.05 4.80
CA GLU A 206 -19.93 11.14 5.91
C GLU A 206 -20.43 9.79 5.37
N GLN A 207 -21.35 9.83 4.39
CA GLN A 207 -21.84 8.63 3.74
C GLN A 207 -20.73 7.90 2.96
N LEU A 208 -19.90 8.63 2.22
CA LEU A 208 -18.74 8.07 1.52
C LEU A 208 -17.72 7.51 2.51
N ALA A 209 -17.47 8.20 3.63
CA ALA A 209 -16.59 7.68 4.66
C ALA A 209 -17.12 6.36 5.22
N GLN A 210 -18.41 6.25 5.52
CA GLN A 210 -19.02 5.00 6.02
C GLN A 210 -18.82 3.80 5.09
N GLN A 211 -18.80 4.03 3.78
CA GLN A 211 -18.51 3.01 2.77
C GLN A 211 -17.01 2.73 2.59
N SER A 212 -16.14 3.59 3.12
CA SER A 212 -14.69 3.42 3.08
C SER A 212 -14.18 2.43 4.13
N GLN A 213 -13.24 1.59 3.71
CA GLN A 213 -12.55 0.61 4.53
C GLN A 213 -11.06 0.93 4.62
N LEU A 214 -10.49 0.88 5.83
CA LEU A 214 -9.04 0.94 6.03
C LEU A 214 -8.43 -0.43 5.66
N LEU A 215 -7.59 -0.46 4.63
CA LEU A 215 -6.93 -1.68 4.17
C LEU A 215 -5.66 -1.99 4.97
N ALA A 216 -4.85 -0.97 5.22
CA ALA A 216 -3.58 -1.11 5.90
C ALA A 216 -3.27 0.15 6.72
N PRO A 217 -3.43 0.12 8.06
CA PRO A 217 -3.07 1.25 8.91
C PRO A 217 -1.56 1.50 8.94
N GLU A 218 -0.72 0.53 8.63
CA GLU A 218 0.74 0.66 8.73
C GLU A 218 1.35 1.50 7.59
N ILE A 219 0.60 1.76 6.52
CA ILE A 219 1.04 2.55 5.37
C ILE A 219 0.96 4.04 5.69
N GLY A 220 2.07 4.75 5.57
CA GLY A 220 2.19 6.19 5.83
C GLY A 220 2.40 7.04 4.57
N SER A 221 2.72 6.42 3.43
CA SER A 221 2.82 7.12 2.15
C SER A 221 2.31 6.23 1.02
N LEU A 222 1.68 6.87 0.04
CA LEU A 222 1.10 6.25 -1.15
C LEU A 222 1.43 7.15 -2.34
N GLN A 223 1.86 6.56 -3.44
CA GLN A 223 2.14 7.28 -4.67
C GLN A 223 1.71 6.45 -5.88
N PHE A 224 1.02 7.09 -6.82
CA PHE A 224 0.66 6.54 -8.11
C PHE A 224 1.45 7.21 -9.24
N GLN A 225 1.77 6.43 -10.26
CA GLN A 225 2.27 6.91 -11.55
C GLN A 225 1.62 6.08 -12.65
N TYR A 226 1.38 6.69 -13.80
CA TYR A 226 0.63 6.15 -14.91
C TYR A 226 1.52 6.06 -16.15
N PHE A 227 1.45 4.96 -16.87
CA PHE A 227 2.26 4.74 -18.07
C PHE A 227 1.39 4.84 -19.32
N ASP A 228 1.69 5.81 -20.19
CA ASP A 228 0.98 6.00 -21.48
C ASP A 228 1.48 5.04 -22.58
N GLY A 229 2.68 4.50 -22.44
CA GLY A 229 3.39 3.70 -23.44
C GLY A 229 4.80 4.21 -23.74
N THR A 230 5.08 5.47 -23.43
CA THR A 230 6.33 6.17 -23.64
C THR A 230 6.95 6.65 -22.33
N ASP A 231 6.16 7.33 -21.50
CA ASP A 231 6.61 8.03 -20.29
C ASP A 231 5.72 7.72 -19.08
N TRP A 232 6.25 8.04 -17.90
CA TRP A 232 5.53 7.94 -16.63
C TRP A 232 4.96 9.31 -16.25
N LEU A 233 3.63 9.37 -16.13
CA LEU A 233 2.85 10.53 -15.77
C LEU A 233 2.38 10.45 -14.31
N GLU A 234 2.17 11.60 -13.68
CA GLU A 234 1.67 11.68 -12.29
C GLU A 234 0.15 11.81 -12.22
N VAL A 235 -0.50 12.09 -13.35
CA VAL A 235 -1.94 12.30 -13.47
C VAL A 235 -2.44 11.52 -14.68
N TRP A 236 -3.64 10.97 -14.58
CA TRP A 236 -4.32 10.30 -15.69
C TRP A 236 -5.81 10.58 -15.72
N ASP A 237 -6.33 10.92 -16.89
CA ASP A 237 -7.76 11.02 -17.19
C ASP A 237 -8.10 10.18 -18.43
N SER A 238 -8.89 9.11 -18.25
CA SER A 238 -9.20 8.20 -19.36
C SER A 238 -10.13 8.80 -20.42
N ILE A 239 -10.85 9.90 -20.14
CA ILE A 239 -11.64 10.60 -21.17
C ILE A 239 -10.72 11.43 -22.05
N GLU A 240 -9.85 12.23 -21.44
CA GLU A 240 -8.95 13.12 -22.18
C GLU A 240 -7.98 12.35 -23.06
N TYR A 241 -7.38 11.28 -22.52
CA TYR A 241 -6.46 10.43 -23.30
C TYR A 241 -7.20 9.48 -24.26
N GLY A 242 -8.53 9.34 -24.14
CA GLY A 242 -9.30 8.38 -24.93
C GLY A 242 -8.93 6.91 -24.67
N THR A 243 -8.09 6.64 -23.66
CA THR A 243 -7.62 5.30 -23.28
C THR A 243 -7.38 5.19 -21.78
N VAL A 244 -7.33 3.96 -21.28
CA VAL A 244 -6.80 3.64 -19.94
C VAL A 244 -5.27 3.59 -19.97
N PRO A 245 -4.58 3.81 -18.83
CA PRO A 245 -3.13 3.72 -18.78
C PRO A 245 -2.68 2.28 -19.05
N GLN A 246 -1.55 2.09 -19.73
CA GLN A 246 -1.00 0.76 -19.99
C GLN A 246 -0.54 0.06 -18.72
N ALA A 247 0.03 0.83 -17.80
CA ALA A 247 0.39 0.34 -16.49
C ALA A 247 0.26 1.44 -15.43
N VAL A 248 0.01 1.02 -14.20
CA VAL A 248 0.04 1.88 -13.02
C VAL A 248 1.14 1.39 -12.09
N LYS A 249 2.08 2.26 -11.74
CA LYS A 249 3.05 2.00 -10.69
C LYS A 249 2.48 2.50 -9.38
N VAL A 250 2.35 1.59 -8.42
CA VAL A 250 1.93 1.88 -7.06
C VAL A 250 3.14 1.79 -6.17
N THR A 251 3.45 2.86 -5.44
CA THR A 251 4.51 2.90 -4.43
C THR A 251 3.88 3.16 -3.08
N ILE A 252 4.17 2.28 -2.11
CA ILE A 252 3.71 2.42 -0.73
C ILE A 252 4.92 2.49 0.20
N GLY A 253 4.85 3.36 1.20
CA GLY A 253 5.84 3.41 2.27
C GLY A 253 5.19 3.16 3.62
N PHE A 254 5.81 2.30 4.43
CA PHE A 254 5.34 2.03 5.78
C PHE A 254 5.74 3.18 6.72
N ARG A 255 4.96 3.38 7.78
CA ARG A 255 5.37 4.27 8.87
C ARG A 255 6.60 3.69 9.58
N ASN A 256 7.48 4.56 10.04
CA ASN A 256 8.55 4.18 10.96
C ASN A 256 8.21 4.76 12.32
N ASN A 257 8.11 3.92 13.36
CA ASN A 257 7.88 4.43 14.71
C ASN A 257 9.14 5.15 15.19
N GLU A 258 9.01 6.42 15.60
CA GLU A 258 10.13 7.29 15.94
C GLU A 258 11.02 6.76 17.07
N GLU A 259 10.50 5.86 17.92
CA GLU A 259 11.22 5.21 19.02
C GLU A 259 12.29 4.19 18.56
N GLU A 260 12.24 3.71 17.31
CA GLU A 260 13.17 2.72 16.73
C GLU A 260 14.32 3.35 15.92
N GLN A 261 14.30 4.68 15.71
CA GLN A 261 15.11 5.38 14.69
C GLN A 261 16.62 5.43 14.94
N GLY A 262 17.10 5.36 16.19
CA GLY A 262 18.50 5.68 16.50
C GLY A 262 19.51 4.57 16.29
N VAL A 263 19.11 3.31 16.53
CA VAL A 263 20.06 2.17 16.57
C VAL A 263 19.84 1.19 15.42
N LEU A 264 18.61 1.10 14.89
CA LEU A 264 18.27 0.14 13.84
C LEU A 264 18.61 0.65 12.43
N ASN A 265 18.46 1.95 12.14
CA ASN A 265 18.74 2.51 10.82
C ASN A 265 20.21 2.37 10.41
N ALA A 266 21.15 2.64 11.32
CA ALA A 266 22.59 2.52 11.04
C ALA A 266 23.07 1.07 10.85
N VAL A 267 22.34 0.09 11.42
CA VAL A 267 22.63 -1.34 11.26
C VAL A 267 21.93 -1.91 10.02
N ASN A 268 20.70 -1.47 9.73
CA ASN A 268 19.91 -1.91 8.57
C ASN A 268 20.50 -1.47 7.23
N GLU A 269 21.02 -0.24 7.15
CA GLU A 269 21.64 0.29 5.92
C GLU A 269 22.89 -0.51 5.51
N LYS A 270 23.65 -1.00 6.50
CA LYS A 270 24.89 -1.75 6.26
C LYS A 270 24.72 -3.24 6.02
N ILE A 271 23.60 -3.84 6.44
CA ILE A 271 23.45 -5.30 6.43
C ILE A 271 22.43 -5.76 5.40
N ASN A 272 21.37 -4.98 5.06
CA ASN A 272 20.28 -5.50 4.22
C ASN A 272 19.62 -4.51 3.24
N GLY A 273 20.06 -3.25 3.11
CA GLY A 273 19.46 -2.33 2.12
C GLY A 273 17.92 -2.21 2.25
N PHE A 274 17.42 -2.31 3.48
CA PHE A 274 15.99 -2.41 3.72
C PHE A 274 15.33 -1.06 3.51
N GLU A 275 14.73 -0.87 2.33
CA GLU A 275 13.85 0.26 2.08
C GLU A 275 12.50 -0.03 2.70
N ASN A 276 11.97 0.93 3.46
CA ASN A 276 10.63 0.84 4.03
C ASN A 276 9.51 1.09 3.00
N THR A 277 9.88 0.97 1.73
CA THR A 277 9.12 1.38 0.55
C THR A 277 9.04 0.20 -0.38
N PHE A 278 7.84 -0.09 -0.87
CA PHE A 278 7.59 -1.13 -1.83
C PHE A 278 6.93 -0.51 -3.05
N SER A 279 7.38 -0.91 -4.24
CA SER A 279 6.79 -0.47 -5.51
C SER A 279 6.38 -1.67 -6.36
N MET A 280 5.21 -1.59 -7.00
CA MET A 280 4.76 -2.59 -7.98
C MET A 280 4.21 -1.91 -9.22
N VAL A 281 4.60 -2.40 -10.39
CA VAL A 281 4.03 -2.00 -11.68
C VAL A 281 2.95 -3.00 -12.06
N ILE A 282 1.74 -2.51 -12.31
CA ILE A 282 0.55 -3.31 -12.63
C ILE A 282 0.09 -2.93 -14.03
N ALA A 283 0.12 -3.87 -14.97
CA ALA A 283 -0.36 -3.63 -16.33
C ALA A 283 -1.90 -3.77 -16.40
N LEU A 284 -2.56 -2.93 -17.21
CA LEU A 284 -4.00 -3.01 -17.43
C LEU A 284 -4.26 -3.76 -18.76
N PRO A 285 -5.03 -4.86 -18.74
CA PRO A 285 -5.22 -5.72 -19.92
C PRO A 285 -6.03 -5.06 -21.05
N LEU A 286 -6.78 -3.99 -20.75
CA LEU A 286 -7.62 -3.27 -21.71
C LEU A 286 -6.91 -2.11 -22.41
N ALA A 287 -5.64 -1.85 -22.06
CA ALA A 287 -4.92 -0.74 -22.66
C ALA A 287 -4.54 -1.07 -24.11
N LEU A 288 -5.10 -0.32 -25.05
CA LEU A 288 -4.54 -0.21 -26.39
C LEU A 288 -3.30 0.70 -26.28
N PRO A 289 -2.24 0.46 -27.06
CA PRO A 289 -1.16 1.45 -27.17
C PRO A 289 -1.78 2.76 -27.64
N ALA A 290 -1.50 3.86 -26.93
CA ALA A 290 -1.93 5.18 -27.37
C ALA A 290 -1.41 5.37 -28.80
N ILE A 291 -2.32 5.38 -29.78
CA ILE A 291 -1.97 5.71 -31.15
C ILE A 291 -1.85 7.23 -31.15
N LEU A 292 -0.69 7.73 -30.75
CA LEU A 292 -0.34 9.11 -31.06
C LEU A 292 -0.45 9.23 -32.58
N GLN A 293 -1.35 10.08 -33.06
CA GLN A 293 -1.39 10.47 -34.46
C GLN A 293 -0.05 11.16 -34.75
N THR A 294 0.96 10.39 -35.14
CA THR A 294 2.16 10.96 -35.72
C THR A 294 1.70 11.60 -37.02
N THR A 295 1.69 12.93 -37.04
CA THR A 295 1.48 13.68 -38.26
C THR A 295 2.57 13.22 -39.23
N GLU A 296 2.23 12.40 -40.21
CA GLU A 296 3.10 12.15 -41.35
C GLU A 296 3.31 13.51 -42.01
N GLN A 297 4.42 14.15 -41.69
CA GLN A 297 4.85 15.37 -42.32
C GLN A 297 5.19 14.99 -43.77
N GLU A 298 4.20 15.16 -44.66
CA GLU A 298 4.34 15.02 -46.10
C GLU A 298 5.55 15.87 -46.53
N SER A 299 6.65 15.20 -46.87
CA SER A 299 7.80 15.83 -47.49
C SER A 299 7.44 16.18 -48.93
N SER A 300 6.75 17.30 -49.12
CA SER A 300 6.65 17.98 -50.41
C SER A 300 7.56 19.21 -50.38
N ASP A 301 8.77 19.02 -50.91
CA ASP A 301 9.51 19.95 -51.77
C ASP A 301 11.02 19.67 -51.69
N PHE A 302 11.54 19.07 -52.76
CA PHE A 302 12.66 19.61 -53.56
C PHE A 302 12.80 18.86 -54.89
#